data_AF-A0A957FKA0-F1
#
_entry.id   AF-A0A957FKA0-F1
#
_cell.length_a   1.000
_cell.length_b   1.000
_cell.length_c   1.000
_cell.angle_alpha   90.00
_cell.angle_beta   90.00
_cell.angle_gamma   90.00
#
_symmetry.space_group_name_H-M   'P 1'
#
loop_
_entity.id
_entity.type
_entity.pdbx_description
1 polymer ?
#
loop_
_entity_poly.entity_id
_entity_poly.type
_entity_poly.pdbx_seq_one_letter_code
_entity_poly.pdbx_strand_id
1 'polypeptide(L)'
;MPKKNETKQLWRKAVKQAMRSATEQEVIRKYGSLNASFNYRWEHVKAVVAVAKKLATLTGADKEIVTAAAWLHDVRKEAGDDHPLEGAKFARKFLRQTDFPPEKIEQVAQAIAD
;
A
#
# COMPACT_ATOMS: atom_id res chain seq x y z
N MET A 1 14.88 27.82 1.86
CA MET A 1 15.14 26.57 1.12
C MET A 1 14.72 25.41 2.00
N PRO A 2 13.76 24.55 1.59
CA PRO A 2 13.38 23.39 2.39
C PRO A 2 14.58 22.45 2.54
N LYS A 3 14.76 21.88 3.74
CA LYS A 3 15.94 21.06 4.06
C LYS A 3 15.89 19.77 3.22
N LYS A 4 17.04 19.35 2.67
CA LYS A 4 17.23 18.11 1.86
C LYS A 4 16.65 16.80 2.46
N ASN A 5 16.17 16.81 3.71
CA ASN A 5 15.53 15.68 4.39
C ASN A 5 13.99 15.66 4.30
N GLU A 6 13.32 16.73 3.88
CA GLU A 6 11.85 16.75 3.79
C GLU A 6 11.30 16.08 2.51
N THR A 7 12.15 15.95 1.48
CA THR A 7 11.80 15.40 0.17
C THR A 7 11.94 13.88 0.10
N LYS A 8 12.65 13.25 1.03
CA LYS A 8 12.77 11.79 1.05
C LYS A 8 11.53 11.23 1.71
N GLN A 9 10.80 10.37 0.99
CA GLN A 9 9.78 9.45 1.52
C GLN A 9 8.32 9.95 1.48
N LEU A 10 7.95 10.86 0.58
CA LEU A 10 6.54 11.26 0.39
C LEU A 10 5.66 10.07 -0.01
N TRP A 11 6.20 9.13 -0.78
CA TRP A 11 5.53 7.92 -1.23
C TRP A 11 5.05 7.08 -0.05
N ARG A 12 5.76 7.06 1.08
CA ARG A 12 5.33 6.31 2.27
C ARG A 12 4.03 6.87 2.85
N LYS A 13 3.88 8.20 2.85
CA LYS A 13 2.62 8.86 3.22
C LYS A 13 1.56 8.60 2.15
N ALA A 14 1.93 8.67 0.88
CA ALA A 14 1.02 8.47 -0.25
C ALA A 14 0.41 7.05 -0.28
N VAL A 15 1.21 5.98 -0.18
CA VAL A 15 0.70 4.59 -0.16
C VAL A 15 -0.18 4.33 1.06
N LYS A 16 0.20 4.87 2.22
CA LYS A 16 -0.58 4.77 3.45
C LYS A 16 -1.93 5.46 3.30
N GLN A 17 -1.96 6.66 2.71
CA GLN A 17 -3.19 7.41 2.47
C GLN A 17 -4.07 6.73 1.42
N ALA A 18 -3.49 6.23 0.32
CA ALA A 18 -4.22 5.50 -0.70
C ALA A 18 -4.91 4.25 -0.12
N MET A 19 -4.17 3.47 0.68
CA MET A 19 -4.75 2.30 1.36
C MET A 19 -5.83 2.70 2.36
N ARG A 20 -5.59 3.74 3.18
CA ARG A 20 -6.61 4.24 4.12
C ARG A 20 -7.91 4.62 3.40
N SER A 21 -7.82 5.41 2.33
CA SER A 21 -8.98 5.78 1.51
C SER A 21 -9.70 4.55 0.94
N ALA A 22 -8.97 3.54 0.47
CA ALA A 22 -9.57 2.30 -0.03
C ALA A 22 -10.34 1.55 1.08
N THR A 23 -9.76 1.45 2.29
CA THR A 23 -10.43 0.80 3.44
C THR A 23 -11.65 1.58 3.93
N GLU A 24 -11.60 2.91 3.90
CA GLU A 24 -12.72 3.79 4.25
C GLU A 24 -13.87 3.62 3.25
N GLN A 25 -13.56 3.50 1.95
CA GLN A 25 -14.56 3.17 0.94
C GLN A 25 -15.17 1.77 1.15
N GLU A 26 -14.37 0.77 1.54
CA GLU A 26 -14.90 -0.56 1.89
C GLU A 26 -15.88 -0.49 3.08
N VAL A 27 -15.53 0.27 4.12
CA VAL A 27 -16.40 0.50 5.28
C VAL A 27 -17.72 1.17 4.85
N ILE A 28 -17.64 2.23 4.02
CA ILE A 28 -18.84 2.90 3.50
C ILE A 28 -19.69 1.94 2.65
N ARG A 29 -19.08 1.14 1.77
CA ARG A 29 -19.81 0.15 0.96
C ARG A 29 -20.54 -0.88 1.81
N LYS A 30 -19.95 -1.30 2.93
CA LYS A 30 -20.50 -2.35 3.79
C LYS A 30 -21.53 -1.83 4.80
N TYR A 31 -21.33 -0.63 5.34
CA TYR A 31 -22.10 -0.12 6.48
C TYR A 31 -22.84 1.21 6.18
N GLY A 32 -22.73 1.75 4.97
CA GLY A 32 -23.37 2.99 4.53
C GLY A 32 -22.78 4.27 5.14
N SER A 33 -21.80 4.18 6.04
CA SER A 33 -21.15 5.32 6.67
C SER A 33 -19.76 4.95 7.18
N LEU A 34 -18.96 5.95 7.58
CA LEU A 34 -17.67 5.74 8.25
C LEU A 34 -17.80 5.44 9.74
N ASN A 35 -19.01 5.41 10.31
CA ASN A 35 -19.25 5.21 11.74
C ASN A 35 -19.17 3.74 12.18
N ALA A 36 -18.41 2.91 11.46
CA ALA A 36 -18.12 1.56 11.90
C ALA A 36 -17.21 1.61 13.14
N SER A 37 -17.54 0.82 14.16
CA SER A 37 -16.70 0.69 15.37
C SER A 37 -15.30 0.14 15.08
N PHE A 38 -15.13 -0.55 13.94
CA PHE A 38 -13.87 -1.18 13.57
C PHE A 38 -13.67 -1.25 12.04
N ASN A 39 -12.56 -0.69 11.56
CA ASN A 39 -12.10 -0.86 10.18
C ASN A 39 -11.13 -2.04 10.10
N TYR A 40 -11.67 -3.24 9.94
CA TYR A 40 -10.90 -4.49 9.90
C TYR A 40 -9.77 -4.44 8.86
N ARG A 41 -10.06 -3.96 7.63
CA ARG A 41 -9.07 -3.92 6.55
C ARG A 41 -7.87 -3.06 6.92
N TRP A 42 -8.13 -1.90 7.52
CA TRP A 42 -7.07 -0.99 7.91
C TRP A 42 -6.16 -1.59 8.98
N GLU A 43 -6.74 -2.23 9.99
CA GLU A 43 -5.97 -2.92 11.02
C GLU A 43 -5.19 -4.12 10.46
N HIS A 44 -5.81 -4.90 9.57
CA HIS A 44 -5.15 -5.99 8.84
C HIS A 44 -3.90 -5.51 8.08
N VAL A 45 -4.03 -4.50 7.21
CA VAL A 45 -2.90 -3.98 6.42
C VAL A 45 -1.80 -3.43 7.33
N LYS A 46 -2.13 -2.69 8.40
CA LYS A 46 -1.12 -2.21 9.36
C LYS A 46 -0.33 -3.36 9.98
N ALA A 47 -0.99 -4.44 10.37
CA ALA A 47 -0.34 -5.62 10.92
C ALA A 47 0.58 -6.28 9.88
N VAL A 48 0.10 -6.47 8.64
CA VAL A 48 0.89 -7.01 7.51
C VAL A 48 2.13 -6.17 7.26
N VAL A 49 2.00 -4.84 7.17
CA VAL A 49 3.14 -3.92 6.96
C VAL A 49 4.16 -4.03 8.09
N ALA A 50 3.71 -4.12 9.35
CA ALA A 50 4.60 -4.26 10.49
C ALA A 50 5.43 -5.55 10.43
N VAL A 51 4.80 -6.67 10.09
CA VAL A 51 5.47 -7.97 9.93
C VAL A 51 6.39 -7.97 8.71
N ALA A 52 5.91 -7.50 7.56
CA ALA A 52 6.67 -7.45 6.31
C ALA A 52 7.98 -6.65 6.45
N LYS A 53 7.96 -5.51 7.15
CA LYS A 53 9.17 -4.71 7.44
C LYS A 53 10.17 -5.44 8.34
N LYS A 54 9.70 -6.23 9.31
CA LYS A 54 10.57 -7.06 10.15
C LYS A 54 11.22 -8.15 9.31
N LEU A 55 10.43 -8.88 8.52
CA LEU A 55 10.94 -9.93 7.64
C LEU A 55 11.95 -9.38 6.63
N ALA A 56 11.68 -8.24 5.98
CA ALA A 56 12.64 -7.61 5.07
C ALA A 56 13.99 -7.29 5.73
N THR A 57 13.98 -6.97 7.02
CA THR A 57 15.23 -6.75 7.77
C THR A 57 15.96 -8.07 8.02
N LEU A 58 15.24 -9.14 8.35
CA LEU A 58 15.82 -10.45 8.65
C LEU A 58 16.32 -11.18 7.40
N THR A 59 15.65 -10.99 6.26
CA THR A 59 15.98 -11.68 5.01
C THR A 59 16.89 -10.89 4.09
N GLY A 60 17.10 -9.59 4.38
CA GLY A 60 17.83 -8.69 3.49
C GLY A 60 17.04 -8.24 2.25
N ALA A 61 15.73 -8.49 2.20
CA ALA A 61 14.89 -8.02 1.10
C ALA A 61 14.83 -6.48 1.06
N ASP A 62 14.61 -5.91 -0.13
CA ASP A 62 14.49 -4.47 -0.30
C ASP A 62 13.30 -3.92 0.49
N LYS A 63 13.60 -3.14 1.53
CA LYS A 63 12.60 -2.63 2.47
C LYS A 63 11.59 -1.69 1.80
N GLU A 64 11.96 -1.00 0.73
CA GLU A 64 11.05 -0.08 0.04
C GLU A 64 10.05 -0.84 -0.81
N ILE A 65 10.52 -1.86 -1.54
CA ILE A 65 9.66 -2.77 -2.32
C ILE A 65 8.66 -3.46 -1.39
N VAL A 66 9.16 -4.11 -0.34
CA VAL A 66 8.32 -4.85 0.60
C VAL A 66 7.32 -3.93 1.31
N THR A 67 7.73 -2.74 1.71
CA THR A 67 6.83 -1.79 2.38
C THR A 67 5.75 -1.28 1.44
N ALA A 68 6.09 -0.94 0.19
CA ALA A 68 5.12 -0.44 -0.78
C ALA A 68 4.11 -1.54 -1.17
N ALA A 69 4.59 -2.76 -1.45
CA ALA A 69 3.75 -3.90 -1.76
C ALA A 69 2.78 -4.22 -0.62
N ALA A 70 3.30 -4.32 0.62
CA ALA A 70 2.47 -4.60 1.79
C ALA A 70 1.36 -3.55 2.02
N TRP A 71 1.65 -2.26 1.79
CA TRP A 71 0.64 -1.21 1.89
C TRP A 71 -0.42 -1.28 0.80
N LEU A 72 -0.07 -1.71 -0.42
CA LEU A 72 -0.94 -1.63 -1.58
C LEU A 72 -1.61 -2.97 -1.96
N HIS A 73 -1.23 -4.10 -1.35
CA HIS A 73 -1.67 -5.44 -1.78
C HIS A 73 -3.20 -5.60 -1.81
N ASP A 74 -3.91 -4.94 -0.91
CA ASP A 74 -5.36 -5.02 -0.77
C ASP A 74 -6.08 -3.73 -1.21
N VAL A 75 -5.38 -2.80 -1.88
CA VAL A 75 -5.90 -1.45 -2.22
C VAL A 75 -7.07 -1.47 -3.20
N ARG A 76 -7.25 -2.58 -3.93
CA ARG A 76 -8.35 -2.80 -4.87
C ARG A 76 -9.23 -3.99 -4.49
N LYS A 77 -9.47 -4.21 -3.20
CA LYS A 77 -10.23 -5.39 -2.76
C LYS A 77 -11.62 -5.51 -3.38
N GLU A 78 -12.24 -4.39 -3.73
CA GLU A 78 -13.54 -4.38 -4.39
C GLU A 78 -13.58 -5.19 -5.70
N ALA A 79 -12.43 -5.50 -6.31
CA ALA A 79 -12.34 -6.32 -7.51
C ALA A 79 -12.50 -7.84 -7.26
N GLY A 80 -12.80 -8.27 -6.03
CA GLY A 80 -13.01 -9.70 -5.73
C GLY A 80 -11.75 -10.52 -6.00
N ASP A 81 -11.86 -11.62 -6.73
CA ASP A 81 -10.73 -12.51 -7.03
C ASP A 81 -9.63 -11.82 -7.86
N ASP A 82 -9.99 -10.80 -8.65
CA ASP A 82 -9.05 -10.03 -9.46
C ASP A 82 -8.29 -8.95 -8.67
N HIS A 83 -8.52 -8.81 -7.36
CA HIS A 83 -7.87 -7.77 -6.54
C HIS A 83 -6.34 -7.77 -6.59
N PRO A 84 -5.60 -8.90 -6.69
CA PRO A 84 -4.14 -8.87 -6.80
C PRO A 84 -3.72 -8.22 -8.12
N LEU A 85 -4.37 -8.61 -9.22
CA LEU A 85 -4.08 -8.08 -10.55
C LEU A 85 -4.45 -6.58 -10.67
N GLU A 86 -5.62 -6.19 -10.16
CA GLU A 86 -6.05 -4.80 -10.14
C GLU A 86 -5.21 -3.94 -9.19
N GLY A 87 -4.79 -4.49 -8.05
CA GLY A 87 -3.84 -3.88 -7.13
C GLY A 87 -2.48 -3.63 -7.77
N ALA A 88 -1.96 -4.60 -8.52
CA ALA A 88 -0.71 -4.47 -9.26
C ALA A 88 -0.81 -3.39 -10.36
N LYS A 89 -1.90 -3.37 -11.14
CA LYS A 89 -2.17 -2.31 -12.13
C LYS A 89 -2.25 -0.94 -11.46
N PHE A 90 -2.91 -0.84 -10.30
CA PHE A 90 -2.97 0.38 -9.51
C PHE A 90 -1.57 0.82 -9.07
N ALA A 91 -0.78 -0.07 -8.48
CA ALA A 91 0.57 0.24 -7.99
C ALA A 91 1.50 0.76 -9.10
N ARG A 92 1.46 0.12 -10.29
CA ARG A 92 2.24 0.57 -11.47
C ARG A 92 1.93 2.01 -11.86
N LYS A 93 0.66 2.43 -11.80
CA LYS A 93 0.24 3.79 -12.17
C LYS A 93 0.48 4.78 -11.03
N PHE A 94 0.08 4.42 -9.81
CA PHE A 94 0.11 5.27 -8.64
C PHE A 94 1.53 5.62 -8.20
N LEU A 95 2.45 4.64 -8.13
CA LEU A 95 3.81 4.89 -7.65
C LEU A 95 4.61 5.82 -8.56
N ARG A 96 4.33 5.81 -9.88
CA ARG A 96 4.93 6.74 -10.86
C ARG A 96 4.56 8.20 -10.60
N GLN A 97 3.48 8.46 -9.87
CA GLN A 97 3.02 9.80 -9.49
C GLN A 97 3.62 10.28 -8.15
N THR A 98 4.50 9.48 -7.55
CA THR A 98 5.16 9.77 -6.27
C THR A 98 6.68 9.87 -6.44
N ASP A 99 7.41 10.09 -5.34
CA ASP A 99 8.88 10.02 -5.28
C ASP A 99 9.41 8.58 -5.09
N PHE A 100 8.59 7.54 -5.34
CA PHE A 100 9.05 6.14 -5.27
C PHE A 100 10.04 5.83 -6.41
N PRO A 101 11.13 5.09 -6.16
CA PRO A 101 12.13 4.78 -7.19
C PRO A 101 11.52 4.06 -8.41
N PRO A 102 11.53 4.67 -9.62
CA PRO A 102 10.87 4.10 -10.79
C PRO A 102 11.32 2.69 -11.15
N GLU A 103 12.60 2.38 -10.96
CA GLU A 103 13.22 1.08 -11.22
C GLU A 103 12.71 -0.05 -10.31
N LYS A 104 12.07 0.29 -9.18
CA LYS A 104 11.51 -0.67 -8.22
C LYS A 104 10.02 -0.94 -8.44
N ILE A 105 9.33 -0.14 -9.24
CA ILE A 105 7.86 -0.17 -9.37
C ILE A 105 7.37 -1.53 -9.88
N GLU A 106 8.05 -2.12 -10.85
CA GLU A 106 7.60 -3.40 -11.41
C GLU A 106 7.71 -4.55 -10.41
N GLN A 107 8.76 -4.56 -9.58
CA GLN A 107 8.91 -5.55 -8.51
C GLN A 107 7.82 -5.41 -7.44
N VAL A 108 7.40 -4.17 -7.12
CA VAL A 108 6.25 -3.94 -6.24
C VAL A 108 4.97 -4.49 -6.85
N ALA A 109 4.73 -4.21 -8.14
CA ALA A 109 3.54 -4.67 -8.82
C ALA A 109 3.48 -6.20 -8.91
N GLN A 110 4.60 -6.86 -9.20
CA GLN A 110 4.69 -8.31 -9.23
C GLN A 110 4.39 -8.91 -7.85
N ALA A 111 5.00 -8.37 -6.80
CA ALA A 111 4.76 -8.82 -5.43
C ALA A 111 3.32 -8.59 -4.92
N ILE A 112 2.51 -7.77 -5.60
CA ILE A 112 1.08 -7.60 -5.32
C ILE A 112 0.24 -8.57 -6.15
N ALA A 113 0.69 -8.96 -7.34
CA ALA A 113 -0.02 -9.86 -8.23
C ALA A 113 0.14 -11.35 -7.85
N ASP A 114 1.26 -11.70 -7.21
CA ASP A 114 1.57 -13.04 -6.69
C ASP A 114 0.82 -13.34 -5.38
#